data_AF-A0AAN6BMU7-F1
#
_entry.id   AF-A0AAN6BMU7-F1
#
_cell.length_a   1.000
_cell.length_b   1.000
_cell.length_c   1.000
_cell.angle_alpha   90.00
_cell.angle_beta   90.00
_cell.angle_gamma   90.00
#
_symmetry.space_group_name_H-M   'P 1'
#
loop_
_entity.id
_entity.type
_entity.pdbx_description
1 polymer ?
#
loop_
_entity_poly.entity_id
_entity_poly.type
_entity_poly.pdbx_seq_one_letter_code
_entity_poly.pdbx_strand_id
1 'polypeptide(L)'
;MLRNRAFQGSSSGGAASLAGTTDYWHPVGRVSLAIDTSSPAISSSLPYQMRMDVPAGTTGTVGFYNEGFWGFDVDATKRYIASLYMRGNYSGTIDCYFHSNTTGQVLGSTSMSIDQTSSAGWVQSYSATFRPSRTGSDGNNTFYFTFDGSKLAGQSVYFNVLSLFKQTFDNRYNGVREDLAEALLNMNTKYIRLPGGNNMEGSESPYEWKWNETLGPLTSRPGRPGT
;
A
#
# COMPACT_ATOMS: atom_id res chain seq x y z
N MET A 1 -5.18 3.93 -0.26
CA MET A 1 -6.22 2.96 -0.72
C MET A 1 -5.83 1.52 -0.44
N LEU A 2 -4.54 1.16 -0.47
CA LEU A 2 -4.08 -0.19 -0.14
C LEU A 2 -4.26 -0.50 1.36
N ARG A 3 -4.69 -1.72 1.68
CA ARG A 3 -4.81 -2.24 3.06
C ARG A 3 -3.51 -2.90 3.48
N ASN A 4 -3.19 -2.83 4.78
CA ASN A 4 -1.95 -3.39 5.34
C ASN A 4 -0.70 -2.94 4.57
N ARG A 5 -0.63 -1.63 4.31
CA ARG A 5 0.28 -1.05 3.31
C ARG A 5 1.77 -1.01 3.71
N ALA A 6 2.04 -1.18 5.00
CA ALA A 6 3.38 -1.10 5.61
C ALA A 6 3.58 -2.17 6.70
N PHE A 7 2.75 -3.22 6.70
CA PHE A 7 2.93 -4.41 7.55
C PHE A 7 2.95 -4.13 9.06
N GLN A 8 2.22 -3.09 9.48
CA GLN A 8 2.20 -2.56 10.86
C GLN A 8 1.23 -3.31 11.79
N GLY A 9 0.64 -4.40 11.30
CA GLY A 9 -0.36 -5.16 12.04
C GLY A 9 -1.73 -5.15 11.40
N SER A 10 -2.25 -6.36 11.14
CA SER A 10 -3.67 -6.63 10.92
C SER A 10 -3.90 -8.13 11.10
N SER A 11 -4.99 -8.52 11.76
CA SER A 11 -5.46 -9.91 11.71
C SER A 11 -6.59 -10.03 10.67
N SER A 12 -6.60 -11.11 9.91
CA SER A 12 -7.69 -11.49 9.02
C SER A 12 -9.05 -11.65 9.74
N GLY A 13 -9.04 -11.83 11.07
CA GLY A 13 -10.22 -11.92 11.93
C GLY A 13 -10.77 -10.57 12.42
N GLY A 14 -10.19 -9.43 12.02
CA GLY A 14 -10.63 -8.10 12.45
C GLY A 14 -10.21 -7.69 13.87
N ALA A 15 -9.56 -8.60 14.62
CA ALA A 15 -8.97 -8.28 15.91
C ALA A 15 -7.72 -7.38 15.74
N ALA A 16 -7.58 -6.42 16.64
CA ALA A 16 -6.40 -5.55 16.67
C ALA A 16 -5.15 -6.41 16.97
N SER A 17 -4.11 -6.27 16.16
CA SER A 17 -2.89 -7.08 16.26
C SER A 17 -1.69 -6.28 15.78
N LEU A 18 -0.55 -6.48 16.44
CA LEU A 18 0.76 -5.98 16.01
C LEU A 18 1.54 -6.99 15.16
N ALA A 19 0.98 -8.17 14.92
CA ALA A 19 1.65 -9.19 14.12
C ALA A 19 1.85 -8.67 12.70
N GLY A 20 3.10 -8.61 12.25
CA GLY A 20 3.40 -8.41 10.84
C GLY A 20 2.83 -9.58 10.05
N THR A 21 1.92 -9.31 9.11
CA THR A 21 1.36 -10.30 8.20
C THR A 21 1.40 -9.80 6.77
N THR A 22 1.36 -10.70 5.81
CA THR A 22 1.10 -10.38 4.40
C THR A 22 -0.40 -10.38 4.08
N ASP A 23 -1.27 -10.27 5.08
CA ASP A 23 -2.73 -10.25 4.87
C ASP A 23 -3.09 -9.16 3.84
N TYR A 24 -4.08 -9.47 3.01
CA TYR A 24 -4.59 -8.64 1.90
C TYR A 24 -3.63 -8.50 0.71
N TRP A 25 -2.44 -9.09 0.78
CA TRP A 25 -1.49 -9.18 -0.32
C TRP A 25 -1.43 -10.60 -0.86
N HIS A 26 -1.48 -10.71 -2.18
CA HIS A 26 -1.60 -11.99 -2.87
C HIS A 26 -0.54 -12.12 -3.96
N PRO A 27 0.15 -13.27 -4.08
CA PRO A 27 1.20 -13.46 -5.07
C PRO A 27 0.63 -13.53 -6.50
N VAL A 28 1.42 -13.06 -7.46
CA VAL A 28 1.16 -13.17 -8.90
C VAL A 28 2.30 -13.95 -9.54
N GLY A 29 1.96 -14.98 -10.31
CA GLY A 29 2.95 -15.87 -10.91
C GLY A 29 3.67 -16.72 -9.86
N ARG A 30 4.88 -17.20 -10.20
CA ARG A 30 5.67 -18.10 -9.35
C ARG A 30 6.50 -17.31 -8.34
N VAL A 31 5.86 -16.79 -7.29
CA VAL A 31 6.54 -16.11 -6.17
C VAL A 31 5.94 -16.51 -4.83
N SER A 32 6.71 -16.33 -3.76
CA SER A 32 6.18 -16.40 -2.38
C SER A 32 6.36 -15.06 -1.68
N LEU A 33 5.34 -14.66 -0.91
CA LEU A 33 5.36 -13.47 -0.07
C LEU A 33 5.52 -13.90 1.39
N ALA A 34 6.39 -13.23 2.13
CA ALA A 34 6.58 -13.46 3.56
C ALA A 34 6.88 -12.15 4.27
N ILE A 35 6.63 -12.10 5.57
CA ILE A 35 7.15 -11.05 6.42
C ILE A 35 8.60 -11.34 6.77
N ASP A 36 9.41 -10.29 6.70
CA ASP A 36 10.84 -10.30 6.97
C ASP A 36 11.19 -9.15 7.90
N THR A 37 12.20 -9.37 8.76
CA THR A 37 12.72 -8.39 9.72
C THR A 37 14.24 -8.23 9.57
N SER A 38 14.80 -8.62 8.43
CA SER A 38 16.24 -8.53 8.18
C SER A 38 16.67 -7.08 8.01
N SER A 39 17.87 -6.77 8.52
CA SER A 39 18.47 -5.45 8.47
C SER A 39 18.94 -5.07 7.05
N PRO A 40 18.92 -3.77 6.67
CA PRO A 40 18.31 -2.68 7.43
C PRO A 40 16.78 -2.65 7.29
N ALA A 41 16.08 -2.43 8.40
CA ALA A 41 14.70 -1.97 8.35
C ALA A 41 14.64 -0.57 7.76
N ILE A 42 13.49 -0.18 7.18
CA ILE A 42 13.31 1.17 6.63
C ILE A 42 13.39 2.24 7.71
N SER A 43 12.98 1.90 8.93
CA SER A 43 13.11 2.70 10.14
C SER A 43 12.87 1.83 11.38
N SER A 44 13.14 2.35 12.58
CA SER A 44 12.71 1.72 13.83
C SER A 44 11.19 1.68 14.01
N SER A 45 10.45 2.58 13.36
CA SER A 45 8.99 2.61 13.40
C SER A 45 8.34 1.53 12.54
N LEU A 46 9.03 1.06 11.50
CA LEU A 46 8.53 0.05 10.56
C LEU A 46 9.52 -1.12 10.49
N PRO A 47 9.53 -2.01 11.51
CA PRO A 47 10.50 -3.10 11.61
C PRO A 47 10.18 -4.29 10.69
N TYR A 48 8.95 -4.38 10.18
CA TYR A 48 8.51 -5.44 9.27
C TYR A 48 8.53 -4.95 7.82
N GLN A 49 8.92 -5.84 6.92
CA GLN A 49 8.85 -5.63 5.47
C GLN A 49 8.30 -6.88 4.78
N MET A 50 7.67 -6.71 3.62
CA MET A 50 7.31 -7.85 2.78
C MET A 50 8.53 -8.25 1.94
N ARG A 51 8.95 -9.51 2.07
CA ARG A 51 9.89 -10.17 1.16
C ARG A 51 9.11 -10.90 0.08
N MET A 52 9.47 -10.68 -1.17
CA MET A 52 9.03 -11.49 -2.31
C MET A 52 10.22 -12.32 -2.78
N ASP A 53 10.09 -13.65 -2.68
CA ASP A 53 11.08 -14.60 -3.18
C ASP A 53 10.67 -15.05 -4.58
N VAL A 54 11.60 -14.93 -5.53
CA VAL A 54 11.40 -15.33 -6.93
C VAL A 54 12.31 -16.53 -7.23
N PRO A 55 11.77 -17.74 -7.44
CA PRO A 55 12.58 -18.93 -7.71
C PRO A 55 13.50 -18.77 -8.92
N ALA A 56 14.63 -19.49 -8.92
CA ALA A 56 15.53 -19.54 -10.07
C ALA A 56 14.79 -20.07 -11.32
N GLY A 57 15.16 -19.54 -12.49
CA GLY A 57 14.53 -19.90 -13.77
C GLY A 57 13.10 -19.38 -13.96
N THR A 58 12.60 -18.51 -13.08
CA THR A 58 11.29 -17.87 -13.26
C THR A 58 11.31 -16.92 -14.45
N THR A 59 10.27 -16.95 -15.27
CA THR A 59 10.07 -16.08 -16.44
C THR A 59 8.64 -15.56 -16.47
N GLY A 60 8.37 -14.56 -17.31
CA GLY A 60 7.03 -13.98 -17.47
C GLY A 60 6.66 -13.07 -16.30
N THR A 61 5.38 -12.71 -16.21
CA THR A 61 4.91 -11.76 -15.22
C THR A 61 4.86 -12.38 -13.82
N VAL A 62 5.49 -11.70 -12.87
CA VAL A 62 5.43 -12.03 -11.44
C VAL A 62 5.09 -10.79 -10.62
N GLY A 63 4.73 -10.94 -9.35
CA GLY A 63 4.54 -9.82 -8.46
C GLY A 63 3.50 -10.11 -7.40
N PHE A 64 2.67 -9.11 -7.10
CA PHE A 64 1.61 -9.23 -6.12
C PHE A 64 0.51 -8.21 -6.36
N TYR A 65 -0.66 -8.45 -5.78
CA TYR A 65 -1.75 -7.49 -5.74
C TYR A 65 -2.28 -7.28 -4.34
N ASN A 66 -2.93 -6.14 -4.12
CA ASN A 66 -3.68 -5.83 -2.91
C ASN A 66 -5.18 -5.77 -3.24
N GLU A 67 -6.01 -6.26 -2.33
CA GLU A 67 -7.48 -6.21 -2.47
C GLU A 67 -8.13 -4.93 -1.94
N GLY A 68 -7.35 -4.02 -1.33
CA GLY A 68 -7.88 -2.76 -0.81
C GLY A 68 -8.75 -2.94 0.43
N PHE A 69 -9.65 -1.98 0.65
CA PHE A 69 -10.65 -2.06 1.72
C PHE A 69 -11.95 -2.59 1.12
N TRP A 70 -12.03 -3.92 1.00
CA TRP A 70 -13.11 -4.65 0.30
C TRP A 70 -13.26 -4.22 -1.16
N GLY A 71 -12.13 -3.99 -1.84
CA GLY A 71 -12.05 -3.55 -3.22
C GLY A 71 -11.63 -2.08 -3.41
N PHE A 72 -11.75 -1.60 -4.64
CA PHE A 72 -11.42 -0.23 -5.05
C PHE A 72 -12.53 0.38 -5.90
N ASP A 73 -12.93 1.60 -5.56
CA ASP A 73 -13.73 2.47 -6.43
C ASP A 73 -12.82 3.13 -7.50
N VAL A 74 -12.86 2.57 -8.71
CA VAL A 74 -12.02 3.01 -9.84
C VAL A 74 -12.80 3.98 -10.71
N ASP A 75 -12.29 5.21 -10.84
CA ASP A 75 -12.97 6.33 -11.49
C ASP A 75 -12.05 6.97 -12.54
N ALA A 76 -12.42 6.84 -13.81
CA ALA A 76 -11.63 7.38 -14.93
C ALA A 76 -11.51 8.91 -14.92
N THR A 77 -12.42 9.60 -14.20
CA THR A 77 -12.40 11.06 -14.07
C THR A 77 -11.46 11.55 -12.98
N LYS A 78 -10.75 10.65 -12.29
CA LYS A 78 -9.83 11.00 -11.20
C LYS A 78 -8.42 10.53 -11.49
N ARG A 79 -7.46 11.29 -10.98
CA ARG A 79 -6.02 10.97 -11.08
C ARG A 79 -5.60 10.07 -9.94
N TYR A 80 -4.65 9.19 -10.21
CA TYR A 80 -4.09 8.24 -9.27
C TYR A 80 -2.57 8.30 -9.33
N ILE A 81 -1.92 8.02 -8.20
CA ILE A 81 -0.47 7.85 -8.11
C ILE A 81 -0.16 6.68 -7.19
N ALA A 82 0.73 5.80 -7.64
CA ALA A 82 1.26 4.71 -6.86
C ALA A 82 2.68 5.04 -6.39
N SER A 83 3.06 4.55 -5.23
CA SER A 83 4.44 4.58 -4.76
C SER A 83 4.74 3.38 -3.88
N LEU A 84 6.02 3.08 -3.72
CA LEU A 84 6.51 2.05 -2.81
C LEU A 84 7.92 2.41 -2.38
N TYR A 85 8.34 1.85 -1.24
CA TYR A 85 9.75 1.70 -0.94
C TYR A 85 10.19 0.30 -1.28
N MET A 86 11.36 0.17 -1.89
CA MET A 86 11.96 -1.11 -2.25
C MET A 86 13.40 -1.18 -1.76
N ARG A 87 13.85 -2.40 -1.44
CA ARG A 87 15.24 -2.77 -1.17
C ARG A 87 15.57 -4.07 -1.91
N GLY A 88 16.80 -4.18 -2.42
CA GLY A 88 17.26 -5.31 -3.24
C GLY A 88 17.67 -4.88 -4.65
N ASN A 89 18.16 -5.83 -5.45
CA ASN A 89 18.58 -5.58 -6.82
C ASN A 89 17.38 -5.69 -7.78
N TYR A 90 17.13 -4.66 -8.58
CA TYR A 90 16.19 -4.70 -9.70
C TYR A 90 16.47 -3.56 -10.68
N SER A 91 16.54 -3.88 -11.97
CA SER A 91 16.66 -2.87 -13.03
C SER A 91 15.63 -3.16 -14.12
N GLY A 92 14.58 -2.34 -14.17
CA GLY A 92 13.43 -2.58 -15.03
C GLY A 92 12.23 -1.74 -14.66
N THR A 93 11.06 -2.26 -14.96
CA THR A 93 9.80 -1.54 -14.79
C THR A 93 8.90 -2.30 -13.82
N ILE A 94 8.22 -1.58 -12.94
CA ILE A 94 7.11 -2.12 -12.15
C ILE A 94 5.83 -1.63 -12.82
N ASP A 95 5.08 -2.55 -13.42
CA ASP A 95 3.77 -2.26 -13.97
C ASP A 95 2.74 -2.26 -12.84
N CYS A 96 1.95 -1.19 -12.76
CA CYS A 96 0.96 -1.01 -11.72
C CYS A 96 -0.40 -0.79 -12.36
N TYR A 97 -1.43 -1.54 -11.95
CA TYR A 97 -2.73 -1.45 -12.62
C TYR A 97 -3.91 -1.88 -11.75
N PHE A 98 -5.08 -1.33 -12.09
CA PHE A 98 -6.36 -1.81 -11.60
C PHE A 98 -6.85 -2.96 -12.47
N HIS A 99 -7.28 -4.04 -11.84
CA HIS A 99 -7.95 -5.16 -12.47
C HIS A 99 -9.37 -5.27 -11.92
N SER A 100 -10.36 -5.43 -12.79
CA SER A 100 -11.73 -5.73 -12.41
C SER A 100 -11.89 -7.22 -12.20
N ASN A 101 -12.18 -7.65 -10.98
CA ASN A 101 -12.42 -9.06 -10.68
C ASN A 101 -13.77 -9.51 -11.28
N THR A 102 -14.70 -8.57 -11.53
CA THR A 102 -16.00 -8.86 -12.16
C THR A 102 -15.89 -9.10 -13.66
N THR A 103 -15.10 -8.29 -14.38
CA THR A 103 -15.02 -8.33 -15.85
C THR A 103 -13.73 -8.96 -16.38
N GLY A 104 -12.73 -9.18 -15.54
CA GLY A 104 -11.39 -9.64 -15.92
C GLY A 104 -10.54 -8.57 -16.64
N GLN A 105 -11.04 -7.34 -16.78
CA GLN A 105 -10.35 -6.30 -17.56
C GLN A 105 -9.39 -5.48 -16.72
N VAL A 106 -8.31 -5.00 -17.36
CA VAL A 106 -7.49 -3.91 -16.83
C VAL A 106 -8.23 -2.58 -17.04
N LEU A 107 -8.54 -1.89 -15.95
CA LEU A 107 -9.29 -0.63 -15.96
C LEU A 107 -8.40 0.60 -16.17
N GLY A 108 -7.11 0.47 -15.83
CA GLY A 108 -6.14 1.54 -15.89
C GLY A 108 -4.78 1.08 -15.41
N SER A 109 -3.72 1.61 -16.01
CA SER A 109 -2.35 1.23 -15.69
C SER A 109 -1.40 2.43 -15.68
N THR A 110 -0.28 2.24 -15.03
CA THR A 110 0.89 3.11 -15.01
C THR A 110 2.13 2.25 -14.77
N SER A 111 3.31 2.85 -14.78
CA SER A 111 4.54 2.13 -14.48
C SER A 111 5.53 2.98 -13.70
N MET A 112 6.47 2.31 -13.04
CA MET A 112 7.61 2.90 -12.34
C MET A 112 8.89 2.36 -12.96
N SER A 113 9.78 3.25 -13.43
CA SER A 113 11.14 2.84 -13.81
C SER A 113 11.99 2.71 -12.56
N ILE A 114 12.60 1.54 -12.38
CA ILE A 114 13.43 1.21 -11.23
C ILE A 114 14.82 0.87 -11.72
N ASP A 115 15.81 1.49 -11.10
CA ASP A 115 17.21 1.08 -11.18
C ASP A 115 17.77 1.09 -9.76
N GLN A 116 17.69 -0.08 -9.11
CA GLN A 116 17.95 -0.23 -7.71
C GLN A 116 18.97 -1.34 -7.46
N THR A 117 19.90 -1.05 -6.55
CA THR A 117 20.87 -2.02 -6.05
C THR A 117 20.63 -2.26 -4.56
N SER A 118 21.05 -3.43 -4.07
CA SER A 118 21.00 -3.74 -2.64
C SER A 118 21.80 -2.75 -1.78
N SER A 119 22.85 -2.13 -2.33
CA SER A 119 23.67 -1.13 -1.63
C SER A 119 22.99 0.23 -1.48
N ALA A 120 21.99 0.55 -2.30
CA ALA A 120 21.20 1.78 -2.16
C ALA A 120 20.28 1.77 -0.92
N GLY A 121 20.10 0.60 -0.30
CA GLY A 121 19.20 0.43 0.83
C GLY A 121 17.73 0.59 0.41
N TRP A 122 16.97 1.35 1.18
CA TRP A 122 15.56 1.63 0.91
C TRP A 122 15.40 2.86 0.03
N VAL A 123 14.85 2.67 -1.17
CA VAL A 123 14.57 3.76 -2.11
C VAL A 123 13.07 3.88 -2.32
N GLN A 124 12.54 5.10 -2.23
CA GLN A 124 11.16 5.37 -2.59
C GLN A 124 11.05 5.59 -4.10
N SER A 125 10.08 4.97 -4.74
CA SER A 125 9.76 5.18 -6.15
C SER A 125 8.29 5.51 -6.33
N TYR A 126 8.01 6.27 -7.38
CA TYR A 126 6.68 6.75 -7.73
C TYR A 126 6.36 6.39 -9.17
N SER A 127 5.10 6.08 -9.44
CA SER A 127 4.61 6.02 -10.82
C SER A 127 4.42 7.42 -11.39
N ALA A 128 4.30 7.51 -12.71
CA ALA A 128 3.61 8.65 -13.30
C ALA A 128 2.18 8.72 -12.74
N THR A 129 1.68 9.95 -12.56
CA THR A 129 0.25 10.15 -12.25
C THR A 129 -0.56 9.71 -13.46
N PHE A 130 -1.60 8.90 -13.24
CA PHE A 130 -2.40 8.33 -14.33
C PHE A 130 -3.90 8.47 -14.06
N ARG A 131 -4.69 8.34 -15.11
CA ARG A 131 -6.15 8.23 -15.06
C ARG A 131 -6.52 6.86 -15.61
N PRO A 132 -7.40 6.09 -14.95
CA PRO A 132 -7.93 4.86 -15.53
C PRO A 132 -8.57 5.16 -16.88
N SER A 133 -8.46 4.22 -17.83
CA SER A 133 -9.10 4.36 -19.13
C SER A 133 -10.61 4.10 -19.04
N ARG A 134 -11.07 3.47 -17.96
CA ARG A 134 -12.48 3.11 -17.71
C ARG A 134 -12.79 3.21 -16.22
N THR A 135 -14.02 3.62 -15.90
CA THR A 135 -14.57 3.50 -14.54
C THR A 135 -14.96 2.04 -14.29
N GLY A 136 -14.67 1.53 -13.10
CA GLY A 136 -15.10 0.19 -12.70
C GLY A 136 -16.62 0.10 -12.61
N SER A 137 -17.19 -1.04 -13.01
CA SER A 137 -18.64 -1.27 -12.93
C SER A 137 -19.14 -1.42 -11.49
N ASP A 138 -18.25 -1.81 -10.58
CA ASP A 138 -18.50 -2.02 -9.16
C ASP A 138 -17.19 -1.80 -8.39
N GLY A 139 -17.21 -2.01 -7.06
CA GLY A 139 -16.03 -1.92 -6.20
C GLY A 139 -15.12 -3.15 -6.23
N ASN A 140 -15.50 -4.25 -6.90
CA ASN A 140 -14.78 -5.52 -6.91
C ASN A 140 -13.58 -5.49 -7.86
N ASN A 141 -12.63 -4.63 -7.52
CA ASN A 141 -11.39 -4.42 -8.24
C ASN A 141 -10.21 -4.69 -7.30
N THR A 142 -9.06 -4.99 -7.87
CA THR A 142 -7.78 -5.24 -7.18
C THR A 142 -6.68 -4.38 -7.82
N PHE A 143 -5.62 -4.08 -7.07
CA PHE A 143 -4.49 -3.27 -7.58
C PHE A 143 -3.19 -4.07 -7.56
N TYR A 144 -2.55 -4.16 -8.72
CA TYR A 144 -1.40 -5.01 -8.97
C TYR A 144 -0.10 -4.21 -9.01
N PHE A 145 0.98 -4.86 -8.60
CA PHE A 145 2.37 -4.47 -8.85
C PHE A 145 3.07 -5.68 -9.47
N THR A 146 3.46 -5.57 -10.74
CA THR A 146 4.06 -6.69 -11.48
C THR A 146 5.40 -6.34 -12.10
N PHE A 147 6.22 -7.37 -12.25
CA PHE A 147 7.61 -7.32 -12.65
C PHE A 147 7.85 -8.36 -13.75
N ASP A 148 8.93 -8.17 -14.51
CA ASP A 148 9.49 -9.23 -15.35
C ASP A 148 10.25 -10.23 -14.47
N GLY A 149 9.71 -11.44 -14.34
CA GLY A 149 10.26 -12.49 -13.51
C GLY A 149 11.66 -12.94 -13.92
N SER A 150 12.03 -12.79 -15.20
CA SER A 150 13.38 -13.11 -15.66
C SER A 150 14.45 -12.20 -15.05
N LYS A 151 14.08 -10.97 -14.68
CA LYS A 151 14.97 -9.99 -14.05
C LYS A 151 15.14 -10.19 -12.54
N LEU A 152 14.24 -10.97 -11.93
CA LEU A 152 14.25 -11.26 -10.50
C LEU A 152 14.55 -12.74 -10.19
N ALA A 153 14.66 -13.60 -11.21
CA ALA A 153 14.84 -15.03 -11.02
C ALA A 153 16.02 -15.36 -10.08
N GLY A 154 15.75 -16.13 -9.02
CA GLY A 154 16.72 -16.52 -8.02
C GLY A 154 17.03 -15.45 -6.97
N GLN A 155 16.26 -14.36 -6.92
CA GLN A 155 16.48 -13.24 -6.01
C GLN A 155 15.28 -13.01 -5.10
N SER A 156 15.56 -12.33 -3.99
CA SER A 156 14.54 -11.79 -3.09
C SER A 156 14.58 -10.27 -3.14
N VAL A 157 13.40 -9.66 -3.17
CA VAL A 157 13.23 -8.20 -3.10
C VAL A 157 12.27 -7.85 -2.00
N TYR A 158 12.47 -6.68 -1.39
CA TYR A 158 11.78 -6.27 -0.17
C TYR A 158 11.00 -4.99 -0.41
N PHE A 159 9.80 -4.90 0.16
CA PHE A 159 8.90 -3.77 -0.02
C PHE A 159 8.39 -3.24 1.32
N ASN A 160 8.18 -1.93 1.38
CA ASN A 160 7.53 -1.26 2.50
C ASN A 160 6.78 0.00 2.03
N VAL A 161 5.88 0.51 2.87
CA VAL A 161 5.08 1.73 2.63
C VAL A 161 4.57 1.80 1.19
N LEU A 162 3.90 0.74 0.76
CA LEU A 162 3.22 0.71 -0.53
C LEU A 162 2.04 1.69 -0.46
N SER A 163 1.77 2.38 -1.55
CA SER A 163 0.78 3.43 -1.56
C SER A 163 0.09 3.52 -2.90
N LEU A 164 -1.20 3.81 -2.84
CA LEU A 164 -2.03 4.20 -3.96
C LEU A 164 -3.01 5.25 -3.44
N PHE A 165 -2.97 6.43 -4.04
CA PHE A 165 -3.89 7.51 -3.77
C PHE A 165 -4.65 7.88 -5.03
N LYS A 166 -5.98 7.85 -4.94
CA LYS A 166 -6.89 8.64 -5.79
C LYS A 166 -6.71 10.12 -5.42
N GLN A 167 -7.10 11.00 -6.32
CA GLN A 167 -7.21 12.44 -6.05
C GLN A 167 -7.84 12.68 -4.67
N THR A 168 -7.20 13.55 -3.89
CA THR A 168 -7.61 13.88 -2.53
C THR A 168 -8.35 15.21 -2.49
N PHE A 169 -9.16 15.39 -1.45
CA PHE A 169 -9.82 16.66 -1.17
C PHE A 169 -8.81 17.81 -1.12
N ASP A 170 -9.11 18.91 -1.81
CA ASP A 170 -8.22 20.05 -2.00
C ASP A 170 -6.80 19.71 -2.48
N ASN A 171 -6.64 18.59 -3.19
CA ASN A 171 -5.35 18.11 -3.70
C ASN A 171 -4.26 17.97 -2.63
N ARG A 172 -4.64 17.76 -1.36
CA ARG A 172 -3.68 17.65 -0.25
C ARG A 172 -2.88 16.36 -0.33
N TYR A 173 -1.55 16.48 -0.27
CA TYR A 173 -0.67 15.33 -0.15
C TYR A 173 -0.97 14.55 1.14
N ASN A 174 -1.05 13.21 1.04
CA ASN A 174 -1.48 12.34 2.14
C ASN A 174 -2.82 12.80 2.78
N GLY A 175 -3.71 13.34 1.95
CA GLY A 175 -4.99 13.91 2.35
C GLY A 175 -6.11 12.87 2.47
N VAL A 176 -7.34 13.37 2.47
CA VAL A 176 -8.56 12.58 2.67
C VAL A 176 -9.30 12.32 1.36
N ARG A 177 -10.19 11.32 1.37
CA ARG A 177 -11.06 10.94 0.24
C ARG A 177 -12.04 12.10 -0.05
N GLU A 178 -12.15 12.49 -1.33
CA GLU A 178 -12.90 13.68 -1.76
C GLU A 178 -14.38 13.64 -1.35
N ASP A 179 -15.10 12.58 -1.73
CA ASP A 179 -16.53 12.42 -1.46
C ASP A 179 -16.89 12.45 0.03
N LEU A 180 -16.11 11.80 0.89
CA LEU A 180 -16.32 11.81 2.34
C LEU A 180 -16.04 13.18 2.95
N ALA A 181 -15.02 13.89 2.46
CA ALA A 181 -14.70 15.23 2.92
C ALA A 181 -15.77 16.25 2.48
N GLU A 182 -16.24 16.15 1.24
CA GLU A 182 -17.35 16.94 0.70
C GLU A 182 -18.65 16.69 1.47
N ALA A 183 -18.98 15.42 1.75
CA ALA A 183 -20.14 15.06 2.55
C ALA A 183 -20.06 15.68 3.96
N LEU A 184 -18.90 15.60 4.61
CA LEU A 184 -18.67 16.20 5.93
C LEU A 184 -18.78 17.73 5.88
N LEU A 185 -18.24 18.38 4.85
CA LEU A 185 -18.35 19.82 4.65
C LEU A 185 -19.81 20.25 4.46
N ASN A 186 -20.58 19.48 3.68
CA ASN A 186 -21.99 19.75 3.38
C ASN A 186 -22.90 19.59 4.61
N MET A 187 -22.48 18.89 5.66
CA MET A 187 -23.19 18.89 6.94
C MET A 187 -23.17 20.28 7.62
N ASN A 188 -22.27 21.19 7.21
CA ASN A 188 -22.14 22.54 7.74
C ASN A 188 -21.97 22.60 9.27
N THR A 189 -21.29 21.60 9.84
CA THR A 189 -21.00 21.53 11.28
C THR A 189 -20.02 22.62 11.69
N LYS A 190 -20.18 23.18 12.89
CA LYS A 190 -19.27 24.24 13.40
C LYS A 190 -17.99 23.70 14.02
N TYR A 191 -17.97 22.44 14.41
CA TYR A 191 -16.82 21.79 15.02
C TYR A 191 -16.81 20.30 14.68
N ILE A 192 -15.61 19.72 14.71
CA ILE A 192 -15.37 18.28 14.57
C ILE A 192 -14.51 17.86 15.76
N ARG A 193 -14.95 16.84 16.52
CA ARG A 193 -14.19 16.27 17.63
C ARG A 193 -13.36 15.08 17.14
N LEU A 194 -12.03 15.17 17.24
CA LEU A 194 -11.06 14.12 16.89
C LEU A 194 -9.90 14.15 17.91
N PRO A 195 -9.10 13.07 18.05
CA PRO A 195 -9.28 11.69 17.56
C PRO A 195 -10.04 10.80 18.57
N GLY A 196 -11.00 11.40 19.30
CA GLY A 196 -11.58 10.90 20.55
C GLY A 196 -12.49 9.67 20.49
N GLY A 197 -13.19 9.47 21.61
CA GLY A 197 -13.87 8.20 21.93
C GLY A 197 -12.84 7.14 22.33
N ASN A 198 -13.27 5.88 22.38
CA ASN A 198 -12.44 4.75 22.81
C ASN A 198 -11.10 4.67 22.05
N ASN A 199 -11.09 5.02 20.77
CA ASN A 199 -9.88 4.94 19.97
C ASN A 199 -8.76 5.90 20.47
N MET A 200 -9.06 6.95 21.23
CA MET A 200 -8.03 7.79 21.86
C MET A 200 -7.37 7.09 23.05
N GLU A 201 -8.15 6.29 23.79
CA GLU A 201 -7.73 5.59 25.01
C GLU A 201 -6.83 4.39 24.70
N GLY A 202 -7.12 3.68 23.61
CA GLY A 202 -6.47 2.41 23.30
C GLY A 202 -7.03 1.26 24.15
N SER A 203 -6.72 0.01 23.79
CA SER A 203 -7.20 -1.17 24.53
C SER A 203 -6.47 -1.35 25.87
N GLU A 204 -5.18 -0.97 25.90
CA GLU A 204 -4.30 -1.01 27.06
C GLU A 204 -3.08 -0.13 26.80
N SER A 205 -2.35 0.23 27.85
CA SER A 205 -1.03 0.86 27.68
C SER A 205 -0.05 -0.15 27.06
N PRO A 206 0.80 0.23 26.08
CA PRO A 206 1.10 1.60 25.63
C PRO A 206 0.36 2.04 24.35
N TYR A 207 -0.82 1.50 24.06
CA TYR A 207 -1.54 1.70 22.79
C TYR A 207 -2.50 2.90 22.77
N GLU A 208 -2.40 3.79 23.76
CA GLU A 208 -3.05 5.10 23.71
C GLU A 208 -2.63 5.90 22.47
N TRP A 209 -3.50 6.79 22.00
CA TRP A 209 -3.18 7.64 20.86
C TRP A 209 -2.11 8.69 21.21
N LYS A 210 -1.00 8.69 20.45
CA LYS A 210 0.14 9.60 20.63
C LYS A 210 0.29 10.53 19.44
N TRP A 211 0.03 11.82 19.62
CA TRP A 211 0.03 12.80 18.52
C TRP A 211 1.36 12.83 17.75
N ASN A 212 2.48 12.75 18.45
CA ASN A 212 3.83 12.81 17.89
C ASN A 212 4.15 11.61 16.98
N GLU A 213 3.49 10.47 17.18
CA GLU A 213 3.65 9.26 16.34
C GLU A 213 2.80 9.32 15.05
N THR A 214 1.95 10.35 14.91
CA THR A 214 1.07 10.53 13.73
C THR A 214 1.54 11.60 12.75
N LEU A 215 2.60 12.33 13.09
CA LEU A 215 3.17 13.42 12.29
C LEU A 215 4.42 12.97 11.53
N GLY A 216 4.93 13.84 10.65
CA GLY A 216 6.18 13.61 9.92
C GLY A 216 6.07 12.57 8.79
N PRO A 217 7.20 12.06 8.28
CA PRO A 217 7.22 11.06 7.22
C PRO A 217 6.47 9.78 7.60
N LEU A 218 5.82 9.12 6.63
CA LEU A 218 5.11 7.86 6.89
C LEU A 218 6.04 6.76 7.42
N THR A 219 7.30 6.79 7.02
CA THR A 219 8.33 5.86 7.49
C THR A 219 8.64 6.03 8.99
N SER A 220 8.25 7.12 9.63
CA SER A 220 8.47 7.37 11.07
C SER A 220 7.21 7.17 11.91
N ARG A 221 6.12 6.65 11.33
CA ARG A 221 4.83 6.46 12.01
C ARG A 221 4.63 4.98 12.33
N PRO A 222 4.78 4.53 13.59
CA PRO A 222 4.73 3.11 13.95
C PRO A 222 3.34 2.49 13.83
N GLY A 223 2.29 3.33 13.79
CA GLY A 223 0.92 2.84 13.86
C GLY A 223 0.61 2.32 15.25
N ARG A 224 -0.62 1.84 15.45
CA ARG A 224 -1.04 1.20 16.70
C ARG A 224 -2.27 0.33 16.47
N PRO A 225 -2.52 -0.65 17.36
CA PRO A 225 -3.80 -1.34 17.42
C PRO A 225 -4.93 -0.34 17.70
N GLY A 226 -6.10 -0.59 17.12
CA GLY A 226 -7.34 0.07 17.53
C GLY A 226 -7.84 -0.48 18.87
N THR A 227 -9.04 -0.05 19.25
CA THR A 227 -9.83 -0.65 20.35
C THR A 227 -10.80 -1.69 19.83
#